data_AF-A0A7C7DKX2-F1
#
_entry.id   AF-A0A7C7DKX2-F1
#
_cell.length_a   1.000
_cell.length_b   1.000
_cell.length_c   1.000
_cell.angle_alpha   90.00
_cell.angle_beta   90.00
_cell.angle_gamma   90.00
#
_symmetry.space_group_name_H-M   'P 1'
#
loop_
_entity.id
_entity.type
_entity.pdbx_description
1 polymer ?
#
loop_
_entity_poly.entity_id
_entity_poly.type
_entity_poly.pdbx_seq_one_letter_code
_entity_poly.pdbx_strand_id
1 'polypeptide(L)'
;MSGSMSPDGLIIQYDETIEKALNNIAKLLKARYNFSKRMIALLLLQEDDEITQLAKLREADFPKIFSIIQQTKSKYKDPLRYVITLQCRQRT
;
A
#
# COMPACT_ATOMS: atom_id res chain seq x y z
N MET A 1 -29.25 2.97 19.50
CA MET A 1 -28.46 3.89 18.67
C MET A 1 -27.95 3.09 17.49
N SER A 2 -28.62 3.23 16.36
CA SER A 2 -28.41 2.40 15.18
C SER A 2 -27.18 2.89 14.44
N GLY A 3 -26.04 2.24 14.66
CA GLY A 3 -24.86 2.42 13.83
C GLY A 3 -25.17 1.90 12.43
N SER A 4 -25.27 2.81 11.48
CA SER A 4 -25.46 2.54 10.06
C SER A 4 -24.33 1.65 9.55
N MET A 5 -24.62 0.36 9.29
CA MET A 5 -23.80 -0.47 8.43
C MET A 5 -23.99 -0.03 6.99
N SER A 6 -22.96 0.58 6.41
CA SER A 6 -22.82 0.72 4.96
C SER A 6 -22.25 -0.60 4.40
N PRO A 7 -22.86 -1.18 3.34
CA PRO A 7 -22.44 -2.46 2.77
C PRO A 7 -21.33 -2.26 1.72
N ASP A 8 -20.20 -1.69 2.12
CA ASP A 8 -18.97 -1.68 1.31
C ASP A 8 -17.91 -2.51 2.06
N GLY A 9 -17.40 -3.56 1.42
CA GLY A 9 -16.51 -4.55 2.04
C GLY A 9 -15.39 -3.92 2.86
N LEU A 10 -15.16 -4.47 4.08
CA LEU A 10 -14.21 -3.97 5.08
C LEU A 10 -12.92 -3.41 4.46
N ILE A 11 -12.81 -2.08 4.40
CA ILE A 11 -11.53 -1.44 4.07
C ILE A 11 -10.64 -1.59 5.30
N ILE A 12 -9.63 -2.46 5.22
CA ILE A 12 -8.61 -2.59 6.25
C ILE A 12 -7.83 -1.27 6.30
N GLN A 13 -7.86 -0.65 7.47
CA GLN A 13 -7.05 0.52 7.80
C GLN A 13 -5.82 0.06 8.58
N TYR A 14 -4.65 0.46 8.12
CA TYR A 14 -3.37 0.17 8.77
C TYR A 14 -3.01 1.29 9.76
N ASP A 15 -1.84 1.20 10.39
CA ASP A 15 -1.30 2.32 11.15
C ASP A 15 -1.08 3.58 10.28
N GLU A 16 -0.89 4.72 10.92
CA GLU A 16 -0.74 6.02 10.23
C GLU A 16 0.45 6.06 9.26
N THR A 17 1.53 5.34 9.55
CA THR A 17 2.74 5.34 8.72
C THR A 17 2.49 4.59 7.42
N ILE A 18 1.85 3.43 7.47
CA ILE A 18 1.42 2.69 6.28
C ILE A 18 0.35 3.46 5.52
N GLU A 19 -0.67 4.01 6.19
CA GLU A 19 -1.73 4.77 5.50
C GLU A 19 -1.20 6.01 4.78
N LYS A 20 -0.26 6.74 5.39
CA LYS A 20 0.40 7.87 4.74
C LYS A 20 1.20 7.42 3.52
N ALA A 21 1.92 6.30 3.62
CA ALA A 21 2.68 5.74 2.50
C ALA A 21 1.76 5.31 1.35
N LEU A 22 0.66 4.60 1.65
CA LEU A 22 -0.35 4.20 0.67
C LEU A 22 -0.92 5.39 -0.09
N ASN A 23 -1.30 6.45 0.63
CA ASN A 23 -1.83 7.67 0.03
C ASN A 23 -0.80 8.39 -0.86
N ASN A 24 0.46 8.46 -0.42
CA ASN A 24 1.51 9.11 -1.18
C ASN A 24 1.85 8.33 -2.47
N ILE A 25 2.00 7.01 -2.38
CA ILE A 25 2.25 6.16 -3.55
C ILE A 25 1.06 6.24 -4.52
N ALA A 26 -0.18 6.12 -4.03
CA ALA A 26 -1.37 6.15 -4.88
C ALA A 26 -1.52 7.46 -5.68
N LYS A 27 -1.08 8.61 -5.13
CA LYS A 27 -1.06 9.90 -5.83
C LYS A 27 -0.02 9.96 -6.96
N LEU A 28 1.09 9.25 -6.79
CA LEU A 28 2.18 9.17 -7.76
C LEU A 28 1.89 8.20 -8.90
N LEU A 29 1.14 7.12 -8.67
CA LEU A 29 0.74 6.17 -9.72
C LEU A 29 -0.06 6.87 -10.82
N LYS A 30 0.50 6.96 -12.03
CA LYS A 30 -0.14 7.54 -13.22
C LYS A 30 -0.54 6.49 -14.24
N ALA A 31 0.11 5.33 -14.25
CA ALA A 31 -0.21 4.26 -15.17
C ALA A 31 -1.60 3.64 -14.88
N ARG A 32 -2.13 2.94 -15.87
CA ARG A 32 -3.34 2.13 -15.73
C ARG A 32 -2.99 0.76 -15.19
N TYR A 33 -3.70 0.34 -14.14
CA TYR A 33 -3.61 -0.98 -13.52
C TYR A 33 -4.98 -1.65 -13.54
N ASN A 34 -4.99 -2.98 -13.40
CA ASN A 34 -6.22 -3.76 -13.30
C ASN A 34 -6.88 -3.64 -11.90
N PHE A 35 -6.09 -3.26 -10.89
CA PHE A 35 -6.55 -3.04 -9.52
C PHE A 35 -6.58 -1.55 -9.17
N SER A 36 -7.21 -1.23 -8.05
CA SER A 36 -7.21 0.13 -7.50
C SER A 36 -5.78 0.60 -7.18
N LYS A 37 -5.53 1.91 -7.29
CA LYS A 37 -4.22 2.49 -6.95
C LYS A 37 -3.80 2.20 -5.50
N ARG A 38 -4.76 2.10 -4.57
CA ARG A 38 -4.53 1.70 -3.18
C ARG A 38 -4.01 0.25 -3.10
N MET A 39 -4.61 -0.67 -3.85
CA MET A 39 -4.14 -2.06 -3.90
C MET A 39 -2.74 -2.16 -4.50
N ILE A 40 -2.46 -1.44 -5.60
CA ILE A 40 -1.12 -1.39 -6.18
C ILE A 40 -0.10 -0.82 -5.19
N ALA A 41 -0.44 0.27 -4.50
CA ALA A 41 0.41 0.84 -3.45
C ALA A 41 0.67 -0.16 -2.31
N LEU A 42 -0.33 -0.95 -1.91
CA LEU A 42 -0.19 -1.97 -0.87
C LEU A 42 0.74 -3.10 -1.32
N LEU A 43 0.58 -3.61 -2.54
CA LEU A 43 1.44 -4.65 -3.10
C LEU A 43 2.89 -4.17 -3.25
N LEU A 44 3.09 -2.91 -3.64
CA LEU A 44 4.41 -2.29 -3.68
C LEU A 44 5.06 -2.20 -2.28
N LEU A 45 4.30 -1.84 -1.24
CA LEU A 45 4.82 -1.84 0.14
C LEU A 45 5.11 -3.25 0.66
N GLN A 46 4.42 -4.26 0.13
CA GLN A 46 4.72 -5.67 0.43
C GLN A 46 5.90 -6.22 -0.38
N GLU A 47 6.54 -5.39 -1.20
CA GLU A 47 7.66 -5.78 -2.09
C GLU A 47 7.25 -6.91 -3.05
N ASP A 48 6.00 -6.90 -3.53
CA ASP A 48 5.54 -7.86 -4.54
C ASP A 48 6.36 -7.70 -5.84
N ASP A 49 7.06 -8.75 -6.25
CA ASP A 49 8.03 -8.69 -7.34
C ASP A 49 7.37 -8.34 -8.68
N GLU A 50 6.24 -8.97 -9.00
CA GLU A 50 5.55 -8.75 -10.27
C GLU A 50 5.04 -7.32 -10.38
N ILE A 51 4.37 -6.82 -9.33
CA ILE A 51 3.89 -5.44 -9.29
C ILE A 51 5.05 -4.44 -9.26
N THR A 52 6.15 -4.76 -8.58
CA THR A 52 7.34 -3.91 -8.54
C THR A 52 7.97 -3.78 -9.93
N GLN A 53 8.13 -4.89 -10.66
CA GLN A 53 8.64 -4.85 -12.04
C GLN A 53 7.67 -4.12 -12.98
N LEU A 54 6.36 -4.34 -12.81
CA LEU A 54 5.35 -3.66 -13.59
C LEU A 54 5.39 -2.14 -13.39
N ALA A 55 5.52 -1.69 -12.13
CA ALA A 55 5.61 -0.27 -11.79
C ALA A 55 6.92 0.35 -12.31
N LYS A 56 8.06 -0.37 -12.23
CA LYS A 56 9.33 0.07 -12.83
C LYS A 56 9.22 0.35 -14.33
N LEU A 57 8.48 -0.50 -15.05
CA LEU A 57 8.30 -0.38 -16.49
C LEU A 57 7.31 0.72 -16.89
N ARG A 58 6.28 0.97 -16.06
CA ARG A 58 5.14 1.83 -16.44
C ARG A 58 5.13 3.21 -15.81
N GLU A 59 5.84 3.42 -14.69
CA GLU A 59 5.82 4.68 -13.96
C GLU A 59 7.12 5.45 -14.17
N ALA A 60 7.05 6.60 -14.85
CA ALA A 60 8.20 7.50 -15.01
C ALA A 60 8.74 7.99 -13.66
N ASP A 61 7.85 8.19 -12.68
CA ASP A 61 8.19 8.61 -11.32
C ASP A 61 8.49 7.42 -10.37
N PHE A 62 8.77 6.21 -10.89
CA PHE A 62 9.12 5.05 -10.06
C PHE A 62 10.22 5.34 -9.02
N PRO A 63 11.30 6.10 -9.32
CA PRO A 63 12.30 6.43 -8.29
C PRO A 63 11.72 7.14 -7.06
N LYS A 64 10.70 7.99 -7.22
CA LYS A 64 10.01 8.65 -6.09
C LYS A 64 9.15 7.66 -5.31
N ILE A 65 8.46 6.77 -6.01
CA ILE A 65 7.68 5.68 -5.41
C ILE A 65 8.59 4.78 -4.57
N PHE A 66 9.72 4.37 -5.14
CA PHE A 66 10.71 3.53 -4.47
C PHE A 66 11.30 4.21 -3.23
N SER A 67 11.58 5.52 -3.30
CA SER A 67 12.04 6.29 -2.14
C SER A 67 11.03 6.25 -0.98
N ILE A 68 9.73 6.36 -1.27
CA ILE A 68 8.68 6.23 -0.22
C ILE A 68 8.71 4.82 0.38
N ILE A 69 8.82 3.77 -0.44
CA ILE A 69 8.88 2.38 0.05
C ILE A 69 10.07 2.21 1.01
N GLN A 70 11.27 2.67 0.63
CA GLN A 70 12.46 2.56 1.47
C GLN A 70 12.35 3.38 2.76
N GLN A 71 11.80 4.60 2.68
CA GLN A 71 11.55 5.43 3.86
C GLN A 71 10.57 4.76 4.81
N THR A 72 9.46 4.22 4.32
CA THR A 72 8.48 3.48 5.12
C THR A 72 9.12 2.24 5.74
N LYS A 73 9.87 1.45 4.98
CA LYS A 73 10.59 0.26 5.46
C LYS A 73 11.50 0.58 6.65
N SER A 74 12.26 1.68 6.58
CA SER A 74 13.15 2.12 7.66
C SER A 74 12.47 2.46 8.98
N LYS A 75 11.14 2.62 9.00
CA LYS A 75 10.35 2.91 10.22
C LYS A 75 9.99 1.66 11.01
N TYR A 76 10.18 0.47 10.43
CA TYR A 76 9.84 -0.80 11.06
C TYR A 76 11.08 -1.64 11.28
N LYS A 77 11.07 -2.42 12.36
CA LYS A 77 12.11 -3.42 12.65
C LYS A 77 11.97 -4.66 11.76
N ASP A 78 10.71 -5.02 11.48
CA ASP A 78 10.36 -6.19 10.69
C ASP A 78 10.09 -5.80 9.23
N PRO A 79 10.20 -6.74 8.27
CA PRO A 79 9.82 -6.51 6.88
C PRO A 79 8.38 -6.01 6.74
N LEU A 80 8.13 -5.06 5.83
CA LEU A 80 6.81 -4.45 5.65
C LEU A 80 5.72 -5.49 5.34
N ARG A 81 6.03 -6.51 4.54
CA ARG A 81 5.12 -7.64 4.26
C ARG A 81 4.63 -8.31 5.54
N TYR A 82 5.52 -8.51 6.52
CA TYR A 82 5.17 -9.09 7.82
C TYR A 82 4.27 -8.14 8.61
N VAL A 83 4.66 -6.87 8.76
CA VAL A 83 3.90 -5.86 9.50
C VAL A 83 2.48 -5.71 8.94
N ILE A 84 2.35 -5.62 7.62
CA ILE A 84 1.06 -5.49 6.93
C ILE A 84 0.19 -6.73 7.16
N THR A 85 0.77 -7.93 7.06
CA THR A 85 0.06 -9.19 7.30
C THR A 85 -0.44 -9.28 8.75
N LEU A 86 0.38 -8.87 9.71
CA LEU A 86 0.03 -8.86 11.13
C LEU A 86 -1.14 -7.91 11.41
N GLN A 87 -1.08 -6.68 10.91
CA GLN A 87 -2.15 -5.69 11.09
C GLN A 87 -3.45 -6.10 10.41
N CYS A 88 -3.38 -6.73 9.24
CA CYS A 88 -4.54 -7.30 8.54
C CYS A 88 -5.27 -8.34 9.43
N ARG A 89 -4.52 -9.28 10.03
CA ARG A 89 -5.09 -10.30 10.94
C ARG A 89 -5.69 -9.72 12.21
N GLN A 90 -5.16 -8.62 12.73
CA GLN A 90 -5.70 -7.99 13.94
C GLN A 90 -7.02 -7.23 13.68
N ARG A 91 -7.32 -6.94 12.41
CA ARG A 91 -8.50 -6.18 11.97
C ARG A 91 -9.61 -7.06 11.40
N THR A 92 -9.34 -8.35 11.20
CA THR A 92 -10.27 -9.36 10.64
C THR A 92 -10.68 -10.32 11.75
#